data_AF-A0A9P5VWI5-F1
#
_entry.id   AF-A0A9P5VWI5-F1
#
_cell.length_a   1.000
_cell.length_b   1.000
_cell.length_c   1.000
_cell.angle_alpha   90.00
_cell.angle_beta   90.00
_cell.angle_gamma   90.00
#
_symmetry.space_group_name_H-M   'P 1'
#
loop_
_entity.id
_entity.type
_entity.pdbx_description
1 polymer ?
#
loop_
_entity_poly.entity_id
_entity_poly.type
_entity_poly.pdbx_seq_one_letter_code
_entity_poly.pdbx_strand_id
1 'polypeptide(L)'
;MSASTNGVQLDDETRNQEIVASLRGFLKHQTERVSLYKEFNDAFKEYAAKRMTPEEYATICNIVTQGFVELSVEILALEAHLGGLDHVGAMNSTTATTSTAPATTTNPSSSSTTSVAAENTTVTATVTTTATTTGSSPETRQRVSLNSPEHAQLIREVQLLEKQKLALTVQGQKWFLEREAQEAEDEKEREAEIQADRVMNGRSDEDGVKSDVQATAVHESHPSGQVGGQEHAHESVKLSPAEWQARLDDNRDRLQGIVEEINDKLADIQEAIAVLVL
;
A
#
# COMPACT_ATOMS: atom_id res chain seq x y z
N MET A 1 31.16 41.99 -28.49
CA MET A 1 31.36 40.53 -28.51
C MET A 1 30.08 39.91 -28.02
N SER A 2 29.14 39.62 -28.93
CA SER A 2 27.85 39.03 -28.61
C SER A 2 27.99 37.52 -28.77
N ALA A 3 27.83 36.78 -27.67
CA ALA A 3 27.84 35.33 -27.69
C ALA A 3 26.55 34.85 -28.38
N SER A 4 26.68 34.27 -29.57
CA SER A 4 25.62 33.51 -30.20
C SER A 4 25.36 32.25 -29.38
N THR A 5 24.25 32.23 -28.66
CA THR A 5 23.66 31.01 -28.13
C THR A 5 23.23 30.15 -29.31
N ASN A 6 24.07 29.17 -29.67
CA ASN A 6 23.72 28.10 -30.60
C ASN A 6 22.69 27.17 -29.93
N GLY A 7 21.45 27.64 -29.80
CA GLY A 7 20.31 26.77 -29.56
C GLY A 7 19.99 26.09 -30.89
N VAL A 8 20.40 24.83 -31.03
CA VAL A 8 19.91 23.98 -32.12
C VAL A 8 18.41 23.84 -31.90
N GLN A 9 17.60 24.60 -32.63
CA GLN A 9 16.18 24.33 -32.77
C GLN A 9 16.07 22.96 -33.44
N LEU A 10 15.75 21.94 -32.65
CA LEU A 10 15.20 20.70 -33.19
C LEU A 10 13.99 21.09 -34.03
N ASP A 11 13.92 20.57 -35.24
CA ASP A 11 12.72 20.69 -36.06
C ASP A 11 11.56 20.00 -35.35
N ASP A 12 10.35 20.55 -35.50
CA ASP A 12 9.16 20.08 -34.81
C ASP A 12 8.89 18.59 -35.07
N GLU A 13 9.31 18.08 -36.24
CA GLU A 13 9.25 16.67 -36.61
C GLU A 13 10.11 15.78 -35.69
N THR A 14 11.38 16.13 -35.46
CA THR A 14 12.23 15.34 -34.55
C THR A 14 11.69 15.37 -33.12
N ARG A 15 11.18 16.53 -32.68
CA ARG A 15 10.56 16.66 -31.35
C ARG A 15 9.32 15.77 -31.21
N ASN A 16 8.45 15.73 -32.23
CA ASN A 16 7.26 14.87 -32.22
C ASN A 16 7.65 13.38 -32.16
N GLN A 17 8.70 12.99 -32.90
CA GLN A 17 9.21 11.62 -32.86
C GLN A 17 9.74 11.23 -31.48
N GLU A 18 10.45 12.12 -30.79
CA GLU A 18 10.93 11.91 -29.41
C GLU A 18 9.76 11.75 -28.41
N ILE A 19 8.72 12.57 -28.55
CA ILE A 19 7.50 12.47 -27.73
C ILE A 19 6.80 11.12 -27.97
N VAL A 20 6.60 10.74 -29.23
CA VAL A 20 5.98 9.46 -29.59
C VAL A 20 6.79 8.28 -29.07
N ALA A 21 8.12 8.33 -29.19
CA ALA A 21 9.00 7.29 -28.66
C ALA A 21 8.85 7.15 -27.14
N SER A 22 8.77 8.28 -26.43
CA SER A 22 8.61 8.31 -24.98
C SER A 22 7.25 7.79 -24.51
N LEU A 23 6.16 8.18 -25.18
CA LEU A 23 4.82 7.69 -24.88
C LEU A 23 4.68 6.19 -25.18
N ARG A 24 5.29 5.69 -26.26
CA ARG A 24 5.35 4.24 -26.54
C ARG A 24 6.16 3.48 -25.49
N GLY A 25 7.30 4.04 -25.08
CA GLY A 25 8.10 3.50 -23.96
C GLY A 25 7.27 3.41 -22.68
N PHE A 26 6.52 4.47 -22.37
CA PHE A 26 5.62 4.48 -21.22
C PHE A 26 4.57 3.36 -21.29
N LEU A 27 3.85 3.24 -22.41
CA LEU A 27 2.84 2.18 -22.58
C LEU A 27 3.44 0.76 -22.46
N LYS A 28 4.68 0.57 -22.93
CA LYS A 28 5.40 -0.69 -22.74
C LYS A 28 5.63 -0.98 -21.25
N HIS A 29 6.19 -0.03 -20.50
CA HIS A 29 6.42 -0.20 -19.06
C HIS A 29 5.11 -0.37 -18.27
N GLN A 30 4.01 0.24 -18.71
CA GLN A 30 2.69 0.00 -18.12
C GLN A 30 2.22 -1.46 -18.33
N THR A 31 2.47 -2.03 -19.50
CA THR A 31 2.13 -3.44 -19.76
C THR A 31 2.92 -4.38 -18.86
N GLU A 32 4.24 -4.14 -18.71
CA GLU A 32 5.12 -4.91 -17.82
C GLU A 32 4.67 -4.78 -16.36
N ARG A 33 4.30 -3.56 -15.93
CA ARG A 33 3.77 -3.28 -14.61
C ARG A 33 2.48 -4.04 -14.31
N VAL A 34 1.55 -4.10 -15.27
CA VAL A 34 0.31 -4.90 -15.15
C VAL A 34 0.63 -6.39 -14.98
N SER A 35 1.65 -6.90 -15.68
CA SER A 35 2.10 -8.29 -15.51
C SER A 35 2.60 -8.57 -14.08
N LEU A 36 3.39 -7.67 -13.51
CA LEU A 36 3.87 -7.78 -12.12
C LEU A 36 2.72 -7.75 -11.10
N TYR A 37 1.73 -6.88 -11.28
CA TYR A 37 0.54 -6.88 -10.44
C TYR A 37 -0.21 -8.21 -10.49
N LYS A 38 -0.33 -8.80 -11.68
CA LYS A 38 -0.98 -10.08 -11.85
C LYS A 38 -0.21 -11.18 -11.10
N GLU A 39 1.12 -11.21 -11.26
CA GLU A 39 1.98 -12.16 -10.55
C GLU A 39 1.85 -12.04 -9.02
N PHE A 40 1.86 -10.81 -8.50
CA PHE A 40 1.64 -10.54 -7.08
C PHE A 40 0.27 -11.03 -6.59
N ASN A 41 -0.79 -10.74 -7.35
CA ASN A 41 -2.15 -11.13 -6.97
C ASN A 41 -2.35 -12.66 -7.07
N ASP A 42 -1.77 -13.30 -8.08
CA ASP A 42 -1.86 -14.75 -8.23
C ASP A 42 -1.05 -15.46 -7.13
N ALA A 43 0.13 -14.96 -6.76
CA ALA A 43 0.88 -15.46 -5.61
C ALA A 43 0.11 -15.33 -4.30
N PHE A 44 -0.59 -14.20 -4.10
CA PHE A 44 -1.45 -14.03 -2.92
C PHE A 44 -2.59 -15.06 -2.88
N LYS A 45 -3.25 -15.34 -4.00
CA LYS A 45 -4.30 -16.37 -4.06
C LYS A 45 -3.77 -17.77 -3.75
N GLU A 46 -2.58 -18.10 -4.24
CA GLU A 46 -1.92 -19.37 -3.93
C GLU A 46 -1.55 -19.48 -2.45
N TYR A 47 -1.05 -18.39 -1.86
CA TYR A 47 -0.76 -18.29 -0.43
C TYR A 47 -2.02 -18.43 0.43
N ALA A 48 -3.07 -17.66 0.14
CA ALA A 48 -4.37 -17.73 0.82
C ALA A 48 -5.03 -19.10 0.69
N ALA A 49 -4.81 -19.81 -0.42
CA ALA A 49 -5.29 -21.18 -0.62
C ALA A 49 -4.41 -22.24 0.08
N LYS A 50 -3.39 -21.84 0.86
CA LYS A 50 -2.44 -22.74 1.55
C LYS A 50 -1.68 -23.66 0.58
N ARG A 51 -1.52 -23.23 -0.68
CA ARG A 51 -0.78 -23.93 -1.74
C ARG A 51 0.64 -23.41 -1.94
N MET A 52 1.03 -22.38 -1.20
CA MET A 52 2.35 -21.74 -1.23
C MET A 52 2.81 -21.47 0.20
N THR A 53 4.10 -21.68 0.50
CA THR A 53 4.62 -21.40 1.84
C THR A 53 4.83 -19.89 2.05
N PRO A 54 4.91 -19.41 3.31
CA PRO A 54 5.22 -18.01 3.60
C PRO A 54 6.55 -17.54 2.99
N GLU A 55 7.57 -18.40 2.95
CA GLU A 55 8.89 -18.07 2.42
C GLU A 55 8.87 -17.92 0.89
N GLU A 56 8.13 -18.79 0.20
CA GLU A 56 7.91 -18.71 -1.24
C GLU A 56 7.15 -17.43 -1.60
N TYR A 57 6.07 -17.14 -0.87
CA TYR A 57 5.29 -15.92 -1.06
C TYR A 57 6.13 -14.65 -0.82
N ALA A 58 6.92 -14.62 0.27
CA ALA A 58 7.82 -13.51 0.56
C ALA A 58 8.87 -13.30 -0.54
N THR A 59 9.39 -14.39 -1.12
CA THR A 59 10.34 -14.33 -2.24
C THR A 59 9.70 -13.67 -3.47
N ILE A 60 8.48 -14.06 -3.83
CA ILE A 60 7.74 -13.46 -4.95
C ILE A 60 7.45 -11.98 -4.67
N CYS A 61 7.03 -11.64 -3.46
CA CYS A 61 6.81 -10.24 -3.05
C CYS A 61 8.07 -9.40 -3.22
N ASN A 62 9.26 -9.92 -2.88
CA ASN A 62 10.53 -9.23 -3.08
C ASN A 62 10.85 -9.02 -4.56
N ILE A 63 10.68 -10.06 -5.39
CA ILE A 63 10.91 -9.98 -6.84
C ILE A 63 9.98 -8.93 -7.47
N VAL A 64 8.69 -9.00 -7.16
CA VAL A 64 7.70 -8.06 -7.71
C VAL A 64 7.98 -6.63 -7.23
N THR A 65 8.31 -6.44 -5.95
CA THR A 65 8.66 -5.12 -5.41
C THR A 65 9.87 -4.53 -6.14
N GLN A 66 10.92 -5.32 -6.36
CA GLN A 66 12.09 -4.89 -7.10
C GLN A 66 11.74 -4.52 -8.55
N GLY A 67 10.93 -5.33 -9.22
CA GLY A 67 10.44 -5.03 -10.57
C GLY A 67 9.63 -3.73 -10.63
N PHE A 68 8.77 -3.46 -9.64
CA PHE A 68 8.05 -2.18 -9.56
C PHE A 68 8.99 -0.99 -9.38
N VAL A 69 10.05 -1.13 -8.59
CA VAL A 69 11.05 -0.07 -8.39
C VAL A 69 11.77 0.24 -9.71
N GLU A 70 12.25 -0.79 -10.40
CA GLU A 70 12.94 -0.66 -11.69
C GLU A 70 12.06 0.05 -12.73
N LEU A 71 10.84 -0.44 -12.95
CA LEU A 71 9.89 0.19 -13.87
C LEU A 71 9.52 1.62 -13.47
N SER A 72 9.48 1.93 -12.17
CA SER A 72 9.18 3.28 -11.70
C SER A 72 10.30 4.26 -12.03
N VAL A 73 11.56 3.84 -11.91
CA VAL A 73 12.72 4.67 -12.30
C VAL A 73 12.68 4.95 -13.80
N GLU A 74 12.40 3.94 -14.62
CA GLU A 74 12.31 4.09 -16.08
C GLU A 74 11.18 5.03 -16.50
N ILE A 75 10.00 4.91 -15.89
CA ILE A 75 8.88 5.81 -16.16
C ILE A 75 9.18 7.25 -15.70
N LEU A 76 9.83 7.44 -14.55
CA LEU A 76 10.24 8.77 -14.10
C LEU A 76 11.24 9.42 -15.07
N ALA A 77 12.13 8.64 -15.67
CA ALA A 77 13.03 9.14 -16.71
C ALA A 77 12.25 9.61 -17.96
N LEU A 78 11.24 8.86 -18.39
CA LEU A 78 10.35 9.25 -19.50
C LEU A 78 9.53 10.51 -19.17
N GLU A 79 8.98 10.59 -17.95
CA GLU A 79 8.27 11.79 -17.48
C GLU A 79 9.17 13.01 -17.49
N ALA A 80 10.40 12.90 -16.98
CA ALA A 80 11.36 14.00 -16.96
C ALA A 80 11.77 14.44 -18.37
N HIS A 81 11.93 13.49 -19.29
CA HIS A 81 12.23 13.79 -20.69
C HIS A 81 11.09 14.58 -21.36
N LEU A 82 9.83 14.21 -21.09
CA LEU A 82 8.64 14.89 -21.61
C LEU A 82 8.35 16.23 -20.89
N GLY A 83 8.70 16.36 -19.61
CA GLY A 83 8.47 17.56 -18.82
C GLY A 83 9.38 18.75 -19.15
N GLY A 84 10.48 18.51 -19.88
CA GLY A 84 11.46 19.53 -20.25
C GLY A 84 12.40 19.95 -19.10
N LEU A 85 13.44 20.72 -19.45
CA LEU A 85 14.53 21.17 -18.56
C LEU A 85 14.03 22.01 -17.36
N ASP A 86 12.90 22.70 -17.49
CA ASP A 86 12.32 23.51 -16.40
C ASP A 86 11.80 22.67 -15.23
N HIS A 87 11.57 21.36 -15.43
CA HIS A 87 11.07 20.45 -14.40
C HIS A 87 12.16 19.77 -13.57
N VAL A 88 13.37 19.63 -14.14
CA VAL A 88 14.53 19.03 -13.46
C VAL A 88 15.02 19.92 -12.29
N GLY A 89 14.82 21.24 -12.41
CA GLY A 89 15.13 22.21 -11.34
C GLY A 89 14.28 22.03 -10.07
N ALA A 90 13.06 21.51 -10.19
CA ALA A 90 12.15 21.32 -9.06
C ALA A 90 12.45 20.04 -8.25
N MET A 91 12.88 18.96 -8.91
CA MET A 91 13.14 17.67 -8.23
C MET A 91 14.44 17.65 -7.41
N ASN A 92 15.46 18.42 -7.80
CA ASN A 92 16.73 18.48 -7.04
C ASN A 92 16.66 19.34 -5.76
N SER A 93 15.54 20.02 -5.48
CA SER A 93 15.42 20.91 -4.32
C SER A 93 14.85 20.26 -3.06
N THR A 94 14.59 18.95 -3.06
CA THR A 94 13.91 18.25 -1.94
C THR A 94 14.79 17.24 -1.18
N THR A 95 16.05 17.05 -1.57
CA THR A 95 17.01 16.17 -0.86
C THR A 95 18.09 16.97 -0.16
N ALA A 96 17.75 17.67 0.92
CA ALA A 96 18.73 18.15 1.90
C ALA A 96 18.07 18.46 3.26
N THR A 97 17.63 17.42 3.98
CA THR A 97 17.57 17.50 5.46
C THR A 97 17.80 16.12 6.07
N THR A 98 18.99 15.58 5.85
CA THR A 98 19.51 14.46 6.63
C THR A 98 19.90 15.00 8.00
N SER A 99 19.02 14.83 8.99
CA SER A 99 19.29 15.20 10.38
C SER A 99 20.30 14.23 10.98
N THR A 100 21.55 14.69 11.10
CA THR A 100 22.62 14.03 11.84
C THR A 100 22.39 14.25 13.34
N ALA A 101 22.07 13.19 14.08
CA ALA A 101 22.00 13.22 15.54
C ALA A 101 23.41 12.99 16.14
N PRO A 102 23.90 13.86 17.04
CA PRO A 102 25.04 13.54 17.88
C PRO A 102 24.57 12.90 19.19
N ALA A 103 25.24 11.82 19.58
CA ALA A 103 25.12 11.20 20.89
C ALA A 103 25.72 12.11 21.97
N THR A 104 24.99 12.39 23.04
CA THR A 104 25.62 12.68 24.35
C THR A 104 24.68 12.34 25.50
N THR A 105 25.20 11.47 26.36
CA THR A 105 24.80 11.11 27.71
C THR A 105 24.64 12.33 28.63
N THR A 106 23.57 12.40 29.41
CA THR A 106 23.56 12.65 30.88
C THR A 106 22.13 12.79 31.42
N ASN A 107 21.79 11.96 32.40
CA ASN A 107 20.79 12.22 33.44
C ASN A 107 21.50 13.00 34.57
N PRO A 108 20.85 13.82 35.43
CA PRO A 108 19.78 13.34 36.32
C PRO A 108 18.65 14.33 36.73
N SER A 109 17.54 13.73 37.18
CA SER A 109 16.64 14.08 38.30
C SER A 109 16.22 15.53 38.58
N SER A 110 14.89 15.77 38.66
CA SER A 110 14.13 16.21 39.87
C SER A 110 12.70 16.69 39.56
N SER A 111 11.71 15.94 40.07
CA SER A 111 10.46 16.32 40.77
C SER A 111 9.50 17.47 40.32
N SER A 112 8.20 17.17 40.52
CA SER A 112 7.00 18.03 40.79
C SER A 112 6.42 18.83 39.61
N THR A 113 5.11 19.08 39.43
CA THR A 113 3.80 18.67 40.01
C THR A 113 2.74 19.40 39.14
N THR A 114 1.57 18.79 38.92
CA THR A 114 0.25 19.40 38.60
C THR A 114 0.13 20.50 37.53
N SER A 115 -0.70 20.30 36.50
CA SER A 115 -2.10 20.76 36.47
C SER A 115 -2.72 20.80 35.05
N VAL A 116 -3.99 20.40 35.04
CA VAL A 116 -5.10 20.63 34.10
C VAL A 116 -4.99 21.86 33.18
N ALA A 117 -5.20 21.65 31.87
CA ALA A 117 -6.01 22.52 31.02
C ALA A 117 -6.37 21.76 29.73
N ALA A 118 -7.66 21.47 29.58
CA ALA A 118 -8.26 21.05 28.32
C ALA A 118 -8.30 22.26 27.39
N GLU A 119 -7.62 22.17 26.24
CA GLU A 119 -7.78 23.14 25.16
C GLU A 119 -8.38 22.44 23.95
N ASN A 120 -9.64 22.82 23.71
CA ASN A 120 -10.53 22.33 22.70
C ASN A 120 -10.25 23.10 21.40
N THR A 121 -9.29 22.65 20.60
CA THR A 121 -8.98 23.29 19.31
C THR A 121 -9.98 22.83 18.25
N THR A 122 -11.02 23.63 18.09
CA THR A 122 -11.98 23.56 17.00
C THR A 122 -11.28 24.02 15.72
N VAL A 123 -10.97 23.11 14.81
CA VAL A 123 -10.56 23.47 13.45
C VAL A 123 -11.81 23.60 12.59
N THR A 124 -12.25 24.84 12.42
CA THR A 124 -13.25 25.23 11.42
C THR A 124 -12.64 25.04 10.03
N ALA A 125 -12.86 23.88 9.42
CA ALA A 125 -12.62 23.69 8.00
C ALA A 125 -13.78 24.33 7.23
N THR A 126 -13.53 25.52 6.68
CA THR A 126 -14.40 26.13 5.66
C THR A 126 -14.32 25.26 4.41
N VAL A 127 -15.26 24.31 4.29
CA VAL A 127 -15.46 23.55 3.05
C VAL A 127 -16.22 24.47 2.08
N THR A 128 -15.49 25.06 1.15
CA THR A 128 -16.09 25.66 -0.05
C THR A 128 -16.52 24.51 -0.96
N THR A 129 -17.76 24.07 -0.80
CA THR A 129 -18.42 23.09 -1.67
C THR A 129 -18.76 23.78 -2.99
N THR A 130 -17.86 23.74 -3.96
CA THR A 130 -18.20 24.05 -5.35
C THR A 130 -18.94 22.84 -5.92
N ALA A 131 -20.26 22.92 -5.98
CA ALA A 131 -21.10 21.93 -6.61
C ALA A 131 -20.88 21.97 -8.13
N THR A 132 -20.04 21.08 -8.64
CA THR A 132 -19.95 20.81 -10.09
C THR A 132 -21.03 19.81 -10.44
N THR A 133 -22.09 20.33 -11.05
CA THR A 133 -23.24 19.58 -11.58
C THR A 133 -22.77 18.65 -12.69
N THR A 134 -22.94 17.35 -12.50
CA THR A 134 -22.75 16.30 -13.51
C THR A 134 -23.86 16.42 -14.55
N GLY A 135 -23.56 17.14 -15.64
CA GLY A 135 -24.29 17.07 -16.89
C GLY A 135 -23.47 16.26 -17.89
N SER A 136 -23.86 15.01 -18.11
CA SER A 136 -23.33 14.15 -19.16
C SER A 136 -23.68 14.73 -20.54
N SER A 137 -22.72 15.40 -21.15
CA SER A 137 -22.76 15.83 -22.56
C SER A 137 -21.50 15.27 -23.26
N PRO A 138 -21.62 14.50 -24.36
CA PRO A 138 -20.51 13.77 -24.97
C PRO A 138 -19.61 14.61 -25.89
N GLU A 139 -19.73 15.94 -25.89
CA GLU A 139 -19.03 16.81 -26.85
C GLU A 139 -18.17 17.85 -26.15
N THR A 140 -17.08 17.42 -25.51
CA THR A 140 -15.81 18.16 -25.44
C THR A 140 -14.73 17.23 -24.87
N ARG A 141 -14.29 16.23 -25.64
CA ARG A 141 -12.93 15.72 -25.43
C ARG A 141 -12.01 16.90 -25.71
N GLN A 142 -11.46 17.43 -24.62
CA GLN A 142 -10.56 18.57 -24.58
C GLN A 142 -9.49 18.33 -25.65
N ARG A 143 -9.36 19.23 -26.63
CA ARG A 143 -8.29 19.16 -27.63
C ARG A 143 -6.97 19.21 -26.86
N VAL A 144 -6.34 18.04 -26.67
CA VAL A 144 -5.03 17.89 -26.06
C VAL A 144 -4.08 18.80 -26.83
N SER A 145 -3.54 19.80 -26.17
CA SER A 145 -2.56 20.67 -26.79
C SER A 145 -1.28 19.85 -26.86
N LEU A 146 -0.67 19.75 -28.05
CA LEU A 146 0.47 18.87 -28.36
C LEU A 146 1.78 19.30 -27.68
N ASN A 147 1.68 20.02 -26.57
CA ASN A 147 2.81 20.48 -25.79
C ASN A 147 3.27 19.35 -24.87
N SER A 148 4.54 18.98 -25.00
CA SER A 148 5.27 18.00 -24.18
C SER A 148 4.90 17.96 -22.67
N PRO A 149 4.66 19.09 -21.97
CA PRO A 149 4.27 19.10 -20.56
C PRO A 149 2.91 18.45 -20.25
N GLU A 150 1.94 18.49 -21.17
CA GLU A 150 0.63 17.86 -20.97
C GLU A 150 0.76 16.33 -20.96
N HIS A 151 1.62 15.77 -21.81
CA HIS A 151 1.92 14.33 -21.82
C HIS A 151 2.63 13.87 -20.54
N ALA A 152 3.55 14.68 -20.01
CA ALA A 152 4.18 14.41 -18.72
C ALA A 152 3.14 14.42 -17.58
N GLN A 153 2.16 15.33 -17.64
CA GLN A 153 1.06 15.36 -16.66
C GLN A 153 0.20 14.09 -16.75
N LEU A 154 -0.17 13.63 -17.94
CA LEU A 154 -0.93 12.38 -18.11
C LEU A 154 -0.18 11.17 -17.52
N ILE A 155 1.13 11.07 -17.77
CA ILE A 155 1.99 10.03 -17.18
C ILE A 155 1.94 10.08 -15.65
N ARG A 156 2.06 11.29 -15.07
CA ARG A 156 2.02 11.49 -13.61
C ARG A 156 0.67 11.11 -13.01
N GLU A 157 -0.43 11.46 -13.66
CA GLU A 157 -1.79 11.08 -13.23
C GLU A 157 -1.94 9.55 -13.21
N VAL A 158 -1.50 8.86 -14.27
CA VAL A 158 -1.50 7.39 -14.31
C VAL A 158 -0.63 6.79 -13.20
N GLN A 159 0.56 7.34 -12.96
CA GLN A 159 1.42 6.86 -11.87
C GLN A 159 0.78 7.02 -10.49
N LEU A 160 0.08 8.13 -10.25
CA LEU A 160 -0.63 8.38 -8.99
C LEU A 160 -1.77 7.39 -8.79
N LEU A 161 -2.59 7.18 -9.82
CA LEU A 161 -3.69 6.21 -9.79
C LEU A 161 -3.17 4.79 -9.56
N GLU A 162 -2.09 4.40 -10.24
CA GLU A 162 -1.44 3.10 -10.03
C GLU A 162 -0.94 2.93 -8.59
N LYS A 163 -0.34 3.98 -8.01
CA LYS A 163 0.06 3.96 -6.59
C LYS A 163 -1.15 3.76 -5.66
N GLN A 164 -2.26 4.43 -5.93
CA GLN A 164 -3.50 4.28 -5.15
C GLN A 164 -4.09 2.88 -5.27
N LYS A 165 -4.12 2.33 -6.50
CA LYS A 165 -4.54 0.95 -6.77
C LYS A 165 -3.70 -0.07 -6.02
N LEU A 166 -2.37 0.07 -6.04
CA LEU A 166 -1.48 -0.83 -5.27
C LEU A 166 -1.77 -0.75 -3.78
N ALA A 167 -1.90 0.46 -3.23
CA ALA A 167 -2.19 0.66 -1.82
C ALA A 167 -3.51 0.00 -1.40
N LEU A 168 -4.58 0.19 -2.18
CA LEU A 168 -5.87 -0.45 -1.92
C LEU A 168 -5.81 -1.97 -2.07
N THR A 169 -5.06 -2.48 -3.05
CA THR A 169 -4.87 -3.93 -3.23
C THR A 169 -4.20 -4.55 -2.02
N VAL A 170 -3.08 -3.98 -1.58
CA VAL A 170 -2.34 -4.44 -0.39
C VAL A 170 -3.21 -4.32 0.87
N GLN A 171 -4.00 -3.24 0.99
CA GLN A 171 -4.93 -3.07 2.09
C GLN A 171 -6.02 -4.15 2.12
N GLY A 172 -6.61 -4.48 0.96
CA GLY A 172 -7.60 -5.56 0.84
C GLY A 172 -7.02 -6.93 1.20
N GLN A 173 -5.80 -7.22 0.73
CA GLN A 173 -5.07 -8.45 1.08
C GLN A 173 -4.76 -8.53 2.58
N LYS A 174 -4.33 -7.42 3.19
CA LYS A 174 -4.10 -7.34 4.63
C LYS A 174 -5.39 -7.63 5.42
N TRP A 175 -6.50 -7.00 5.05
CA TRP A 175 -7.80 -7.23 5.68
C TRP A 175 -8.26 -8.68 5.57
N PHE A 176 -8.01 -9.33 4.44
CA PHE A 176 -8.30 -10.75 4.27
C PHE A 176 -7.51 -11.61 5.28
N LEU A 177 -6.22 -11.37 5.42
CA LEU A 177 -5.36 -12.11 6.36
C LEU A 177 -5.72 -11.83 7.83
N GLU A 178 -6.05 -10.58 8.17
CA GLU A 178 -6.52 -10.20 9.51
C GLU A 178 -7.83 -10.92 9.86
N ARG A 179 -8.76 -11.04 8.90
CA ARG A 179 -9.99 -11.81 9.08
C ARG A 179 -9.70 -13.30 9.30
N GLU A 180 -8.84 -13.91 8.49
CA GLU A 180 -8.48 -15.33 8.65
C GLU A 180 -7.80 -15.59 10.02
N ALA A 181 -6.93 -14.69 10.47
CA ALA A 181 -6.29 -14.79 11.78
C ALA A 181 -7.31 -14.69 12.92
N GLN A 182 -8.28 -13.78 12.82
CA GLN A 182 -9.36 -13.65 13.81
C GLN A 182 -10.22 -14.92 13.86
N GLU A 183 -10.61 -15.46 12.71
CA GLU A 183 -11.39 -16.70 12.63
C GLU A 183 -10.63 -17.90 13.25
N ALA A 184 -9.31 -17.98 13.04
CA ALA A 184 -8.48 -19.03 13.64
C ALA A 184 -8.36 -18.88 15.18
N GLU A 185 -8.31 -17.64 15.68
CA GLU A 185 -8.30 -17.37 17.13
C GLU A 185 -9.63 -17.72 17.78
N ASP A 186 -10.74 -17.29 17.18
CA ASP A 186 -12.09 -17.56 17.68
C ASP A 186 -12.38 -19.08 17.67
N GLU A 187 -11.91 -19.81 16.65
CA GLU A 187 -12.02 -21.27 16.61
C GLU A 187 -11.21 -21.95 17.72
N LYS A 188 -9.99 -21.48 17.97
CA LYS A 188 -9.14 -21.98 19.07
C LYS A 188 -9.77 -21.70 20.44
N GLU A 189 -10.38 -20.54 20.62
CA GLU A 189 -11.12 -20.18 21.84
C GLU A 189 -12.32 -21.11 22.06
N ARG A 190 -13.09 -21.37 20.99
CA ARG A 190 -14.22 -22.30 21.00
C ARG A 190 -13.79 -23.75 21.31
N GLU A 191 -12.68 -24.21 20.75
CA GLU A 191 -12.13 -25.54 21.07
C GLU A 191 -11.69 -25.64 22.53
N ALA A 192 -11.06 -24.58 23.06
CA ALA A 192 -10.65 -24.53 24.47
C ALA A 192 -11.86 -24.54 25.43
N GLU A 193 -12.95 -23.84 25.09
CA GLU A 193 -14.20 -23.86 25.85
C GLU A 193 -14.82 -25.27 25.89
N ILE A 194 -14.92 -25.94 24.73
CA ILE A 194 -15.41 -27.33 24.65
C ILE A 194 -14.53 -28.28 25.46
N GLN A 195 -13.22 -28.09 25.43
CA GLN A 195 -12.27 -28.89 26.20
C GLN A 195 -12.44 -28.67 27.71
N ALA A 196 -12.67 -27.43 28.14
CA ALA A 196 -12.94 -27.10 29.55
C ALA A 196 -14.24 -27.73 30.04
N ASP A 197 -15.32 -27.67 29.26
CA ASP A 197 -16.60 -28.30 29.59
C ASP A 197 -16.49 -29.82 29.71
N ARG A 198 -15.72 -30.47 28.83
CA ARG A 198 -15.47 -31.91 28.90
C ARG A 198 -14.74 -32.30 30.18
N VAL A 199 -13.78 -31.50 30.65
CA VAL A 199 -13.04 -31.77 31.89
C VAL A 199 -13.94 -31.62 33.12
N MET A 200 -14.86 -30.66 33.11
CA MET A 200 -15.78 -30.44 34.23
C MET A 200 -16.87 -31.52 34.33
N ASN A 201 -17.40 -31.99 33.19
CA ASN A 201 -18.44 -33.03 33.17
C ASN A 201 -17.90 -34.47 33.28
N GLY A 202 -16.62 -34.70 32.96
CA GLY A 202 -16.01 -36.04 33.00
C GLY A 202 -15.59 -36.54 34.39
N ARG A 203 -15.80 -35.77 35.46
CA ARG A 203 -15.26 -36.06 36.80
C ARG A 203 -16.27 -36.62 37.81
N SER A 204 -17.45 -37.06 37.37
CA SER A 204 -18.53 -37.47 38.28
C SER A 204 -18.77 -38.97 38.45
N ASP A 205 -18.21 -39.88 37.64
CA ASP A 205 -18.59 -41.32 37.69
C ASP A 205 -17.41 -42.31 37.72
N GLU A 206 -16.30 -42.02 38.42
CA GLU A 206 -15.35 -43.07 38.82
C GLU A 206 -15.35 -43.29 40.34
N ASP A 207 -16.44 -43.90 40.81
CA ASP A 207 -16.43 -44.70 42.01
C ASP A 207 -15.62 -45.99 41.76
N GLY A 208 -14.39 -46.01 42.26
CA GLY A 208 -13.86 -47.19 42.96
C GLY A 208 -13.24 -48.33 42.14
N VAL A 209 -12.03 -48.12 41.62
CA VAL A 209 -11.04 -49.20 41.55
C VAL A 209 -9.73 -48.75 42.20
N LYS A 210 -9.54 -49.16 43.46
CA LYS A 210 -8.28 -49.06 44.18
C LYS A 210 -7.26 -49.98 43.51
N SER A 211 -6.25 -49.42 42.87
CA SER A 211 -5.02 -50.15 42.55
C SER A 211 -3.84 -49.44 43.19
N ASP A 212 -3.33 -50.03 44.27
CA ASP A 212 -2.08 -49.69 44.92
C ASP A 212 -0.91 -49.83 43.93
N VAL A 213 -0.29 -48.73 43.54
CA VAL A 213 1.09 -48.75 43.03
C VAL A 213 1.89 -47.60 43.65
N GLN A 214 2.96 -48.03 44.29
CA GLN A 214 4.00 -47.34 45.03
C GLN A 214 4.54 -46.06 44.38
N ALA A 215 4.64 -45.01 45.20
CA ALA A 215 5.30 -43.76 44.89
C ALA A 215 6.81 -43.85 45.10
N THR A 216 7.58 -43.33 44.15
CA THR A 216 8.95 -42.84 44.37
C THR A 216 9.04 -41.39 43.90
N ALA A 217 9.33 -40.52 44.86
CA ALA A 217 9.48 -39.08 44.74
C ALA A 217 10.84 -38.73 44.14
N VAL A 218 10.88 -37.74 43.24
CA VAL A 218 12.06 -36.87 43.05
C VAL A 218 11.60 -35.43 42.76
N HIS A 219 12.15 -34.53 43.58
CA HIS A 219 12.34 -33.07 43.52
C HIS A 219 12.74 -32.59 42.09
N GLU A 220 12.66 -31.34 41.64
CA GLU A 220 13.01 -30.07 42.27
C GLU A 220 12.69 -28.92 41.28
N SER A 221 12.09 -27.85 41.80
CA SER A 221 12.25 -26.43 41.47
C SER A 221 12.53 -25.95 40.04
N HIS A 222 11.60 -25.18 39.47
CA HIS A 222 11.91 -24.15 38.45
C HIS A 222 11.49 -22.75 38.93
N PRO A 223 12.38 -21.74 38.81
CA PRO A 223 12.08 -20.38 39.24
C PRO A 223 11.21 -19.65 38.21
N SER A 224 10.20 -18.96 38.74
CA SER A 224 9.38 -17.98 38.04
C SER A 224 10.22 -16.79 37.57
N GLY A 225 10.47 -16.71 36.27
CA GLY A 225 10.93 -15.51 35.59
C GLY A 225 9.74 -14.73 35.07
N GLN A 226 9.28 -13.75 35.85
CA GLN A 226 8.25 -12.79 35.46
C GLN A 226 8.84 -11.81 34.44
N VAL A 227 8.71 -12.13 33.16
CA VAL A 227 9.05 -11.21 32.05
C VAL A 227 7.87 -10.27 31.87
N GLY A 228 7.98 -9.08 32.45
CA GLY A 228 7.11 -7.94 32.16
C GLY A 228 7.42 -7.41 30.76
N GLY A 229 6.90 -8.08 29.74
CA GLY A 229 6.75 -7.50 28.40
C GLY A 229 5.51 -6.63 28.41
N GLN A 230 5.68 -5.33 28.51
CA GLN A 230 4.63 -4.36 28.22
C GLN A 230 4.43 -4.36 26.69
N GLU A 231 3.78 -5.40 26.20
CA GLU A 231 3.27 -5.45 24.84
C GLU A 231 2.22 -4.36 24.74
N HIS A 232 2.49 -3.35 23.92
CA HIS A 232 1.46 -2.46 23.43
C HIS A 232 0.49 -3.32 22.63
N ALA A 233 -0.51 -3.87 23.32
CA ALA A 233 -1.65 -4.52 22.72
C ALA A 233 -2.29 -3.46 21.82
N HIS A 234 -1.97 -3.52 20.53
CA HIS A 234 -2.85 -2.99 19.51
C HIS A 234 -4.17 -3.72 19.73
N GLU A 235 -5.12 -3.03 20.35
CA GLU A 235 -6.45 -3.53 20.60
C GLU A 235 -7.07 -3.82 19.23
N SER A 236 -6.91 -5.07 18.79
CA SER A 236 -7.51 -5.57 17.55
C SER A 236 -9.01 -5.49 17.74
N VAL A 237 -9.62 -4.48 17.14
CA VAL A 237 -11.06 -4.31 17.14
C VAL A 237 -11.67 -5.52 16.44
N LYS A 238 -12.28 -6.45 17.21
CA LYS A 238 -13.00 -7.60 16.66
C LYS A 238 -14.17 -7.06 15.81
N LEU A 239 -14.09 -7.27 14.50
CA LEU A 239 -15.15 -6.92 13.56
C LEU A 239 -15.99 -8.15 13.26
N SER A 240 -17.29 -7.93 13.06
CA SER A 240 -18.19 -8.99 12.60
C SER A 240 -17.86 -9.41 11.16
N PRO A 241 -18.23 -10.65 10.75
CA PRO A 241 -18.05 -11.10 9.36
C PRO A 241 -18.72 -10.18 8.33
N ALA A 242 -19.88 -9.59 8.68
CA ALA A 242 -20.60 -8.66 7.82
C ALA A 242 -19.85 -7.33 7.62
N GLU A 243 -19.20 -6.81 8.67
CA GLU A 243 -18.39 -5.59 8.57
C GLU A 243 -17.11 -5.83 7.75
N TRP A 244 -16.47 -6.99 7.92
CA TRP A 244 -15.35 -7.38 7.08
C TRP A 244 -15.75 -7.46 5.60
N GLN A 245 -16.88 -8.10 5.31
CA GLN A 245 -17.39 -8.22 3.94
C GLN A 245 -17.69 -6.84 3.33
N ALA A 246 -18.36 -5.96 4.09
CA ALA A 246 -18.66 -4.61 3.63
C ALA A 246 -17.39 -3.79 3.31
N ARG A 247 -16.33 -3.93 4.12
CA ARG A 247 -15.03 -3.29 3.84
C ARG A 247 -14.36 -3.82 2.59
N LEU A 248 -14.40 -5.13 2.37
CA LEU A 248 -13.83 -5.76 1.17
C LEU A 248 -14.60 -5.34 -0.08
N ASP A 249 -15.93 -5.25 -0.01
CA ASP A 249 -16.77 -4.79 -1.11
C ASP A 249 -16.50 -3.31 -1.44
N ASP A 250 -16.43 -2.42 -0.45
CA ASP A 250 -16.07 -1.01 -0.67
C ASP A 250 -14.67 -0.86 -1.30
N ASN A 251 -13.68 -1.63 -0.83
CA ASN A 251 -12.34 -1.63 -1.40
C ASN A 251 -12.32 -2.11 -2.86
N ARG A 252 -13.08 -3.17 -3.17
CA ARG A 252 -13.23 -3.68 -4.54
C ARG A 252 -13.85 -2.63 -5.46
N ASP A 253 -14.92 -1.99 -5.02
CA ASP A 253 -15.63 -1.00 -5.84
C ASP A 253 -14.74 0.23 -6.10
N ARG A 254 -13.97 0.67 -5.10
CA ARG A 254 -12.94 1.72 -5.26
C ARG A 254 -11.82 1.32 -6.20
N LEU A 255 -11.33 0.08 -6.11
CA LEU A 255 -10.32 -0.45 -7.03
C LEU A 255 -10.82 -0.47 -8.47
N GLN A 256 -12.08 -0.87 -8.69
CA GLN A 256 -12.67 -0.88 -10.02
C GLN A 256 -12.71 0.53 -10.62
N GLY A 257 -13.16 1.53 -9.84
CA GLY A 257 -13.17 2.93 -10.30
C GLY A 257 -11.79 3.44 -10.70
N ILE A 258 -10.74 3.12 -9.93
CA ILE A 258 -9.36 3.51 -10.27
C ILE A 258 -8.87 2.80 -11.55
N VAL A 259 -9.21 1.53 -11.74
CA VAL A 259 -8.83 0.79 -12.96
C VAL A 259 -9.49 1.38 -14.19
N GLU A 260 -10.77 1.76 -14.10
CA GLU A 260 -11.49 2.44 -15.17
C GLU A 260 -10.80 3.78 -15.51
N GLU A 261 -10.47 4.59 -14.51
CA GLU A 261 -9.77 5.87 -14.71
C GLU A 261 -8.37 5.69 -15.34
N ILE A 262 -7.60 4.69 -14.93
CA ILE A 262 -6.31 4.37 -15.55
C ILE A 262 -6.50 4.03 -17.03
N ASN A 263 -7.49 3.20 -17.37
CA ASN A 263 -7.76 2.80 -18.75
C ASN A 263 -8.15 3.99 -19.62
N ASP A 264 -8.97 4.91 -19.10
CA ASP A 264 -9.35 6.14 -19.80
C ASP A 264 -8.11 7.00 -20.10
N LYS A 265 -7.22 7.20 -19.11
CA LYS A 265 -5.98 7.96 -19.30
C LYS A 265 -5.00 7.29 -20.27
N LEU A 266 -4.93 5.96 -20.28
CA LEU A 266 -4.14 5.22 -21.26
C LEU A 266 -4.72 5.37 -22.68
N ALA A 267 -6.03 5.42 -22.82
CA ALA A 267 -6.68 5.70 -24.10
C ALA A 267 -6.35 7.12 -24.60
N ASP A 268 -6.34 8.13 -23.71
CA ASP A 268 -5.93 9.49 -24.06
C ASP A 268 -4.47 9.55 -24.56
N ILE A 269 -3.57 8.78 -23.93
CA ILE A 269 -2.16 8.66 -24.38
C ILE A 269 -2.07 7.99 -25.75
N GLN A 270 -2.86 6.95 -25.99
CA GLN A 270 -2.92 6.29 -27.31
C GLN A 270 -3.46 7.23 -28.40
N GLU A 271 -4.47 8.04 -28.08
CA GLU A 271 -5.01 9.06 -28.97
C GLU A 271 -3.94 10.12 -29.29
N ALA A 272 -3.19 10.58 -28.28
CA ALA A 272 -2.08 11.51 -28.47
C ALA A 272 -0.99 10.96 -29.41
N ILE A 273 -0.62 9.68 -29.26
CA ILE A 273 0.31 9.01 -30.18
C ILE A 273 -0.26 9.00 -31.60
N ALA A 274 -1.54 8.70 -31.78
CA ALA A 274 -2.16 8.65 -33.10
C ALA A 274 -2.15 10.02 -33.79
N VAL A 275 -2.41 11.10 -33.05
CA VAL A 275 -2.39 12.48 -33.59
C VAL A 275 -0.98 12.90 -33.98
N LEU A 276 0.05 12.56 -33.19
CA LEU A 276 1.44 12.95 -33.46
C LEU A 276 2.09 12.19 -34.62
N VAL A 277 1.50 11.10 -35.08
CA VAL A 277 2.02 10.26 -36.17
C VAL A 277 1.40 10.63 -37.53
N LEU A 278 0.32 11.42 -37.55
CA LEU A 278 -0.39 11.86 -38.76
C LEU A 278 0.18 13.17 -39.31
#